data_AF-A0A822EFV6-F1
#
_entry.id   AF-A0A822EFV6-F1
#
_cell.length_a   1.000
_cell.length_b   1.000
_cell.length_c   1.000
_cell.angle_alpha   90.00
_cell.angle_beta   90.00
_cell.angle_gamma   90.00
#
_symmetry.space_group_name_H-M   'P 1'
#
loop_
_entity.id
_entity.type
_entity.pdbx_description
1 polymer ?
#
loop_
_entity_poly.entity_id
_entity_poly.type
_entity_poly.pdbx_seq_one_letter_code
_entity_poly.pdbx_strand_id
1 'polypeptide(L)'
;PIAKQFLDAQPLEEVSKIFVDHQQNYDPVYLHFSGQQLATLQTLAGENSITIQDALTAYIILTLNTYCYNNNDERRILHAITIVNIHGVSDSIAPQGQVSNSLFMMLSDDFEDPYSLSNIATTIRRSIIKLRDPKVLEPAVATVDGLMRKNAKNNKSPNPRLIPNEFAINSNYRYDWADLVDFV
;
A
#
# COMPACT_ATOMS: atom_id res chain seq x y z
N PRO A 1 6.40 4.06 -9.55
CA PRO A 1 5.26 4.81 -10.13
C PRO A 1 4.56 5.60 -9.00
N ILE A 2 4.01 6.78 -9.28
CA ILE A 2 3.36 7.63 -8.27
C ILE A 2 1.85 7.37 -8.29
N ALA A 3 1.26 7.19 -7.11
CA ALA A 3 -0.17 6.98 -6.92
C ALA A 3 -0.99 8.15 -7.53
N LYS A 4 -2.02 7.84 -8.31
CA LYS A 4 -2.89 8.82 -8.98
C LYS A 4 -3.58 9.77 -7.98
N GLN A 5 -3.79 9.33 -6.74
CA GLN A 5 -4.35 10.13 -5.65
C GLN A 5 -3.59 11.45 -5.44
N PHE A 6 -2.27 11.46 -5.67
CA PHE A 6 -1.46 12.67 -5.55
C PHE A 6 -1.61 13.62 -6.75
N LEU A 7 -1.86 13.07 -7.94
CA LEU A 7 -2.05 13.82 -9.18
C LEU A 7 -3.45 14.41 -9.26
N ASP A 8 -4.45 13.65 -8.83
CA ASP A 8 -5.87 13.98 -8.91
C ASP A 8 -6.38 14.69 -7.65
N ALA A 9 -5.49 15.39 -6.94
CA ALA A 9 -5.77 16.04 -5.66
C ALA A 9 -7.01 16.96 -5.72
N GLN A 10 -7.80 16.91 -4.64
CA GLN A 10 -9.10 17.57 -4.53
C GLN A 10 -9.07 18.69 -3.50
N PRO A 11 -9.96 19.70 -3.58
CA PRO A 11 -10.13 20.68 -2.52
C PRO A 11 -10.41 20.01 -1.17
N LEU A 12 -9.90 20.59 -0.07
CA LEU A 12 -10.04 20.02 1.28
C LEU A 12 -11.50 19.73 1.67
N GLU A 13 -12.44 20.60 1.29
CA GLU A 13 -13.87 20.42 1.56
C GLU A 13 -14.44 19.16 0.88
N GLU A 14 -14.01 18.87 -0.36
CA GLU A 14 -14.43 17.67 -1.09
C GLU A 14 -13.84 16.40 -0.48
N VAL A 15 -12.58 16.46 -0.04
CA VAL A 15 -11.92 15.36 0.67
C VAL A 15 -12.69 14.99 1.94
N SER A 16 -13.09 15.98 2.75
CA SER A 16 -13.89 15.76 3.95
C SER A 16 -15.24 15.10 3.65
N LYS A 17 -15.93 15.53 2.58
CA LYS A 17 -17.20 14.91 2.15
C LYS A 17 -17.02 13.44 1.79
N ILE A 18 -15.93 13.09 1.08
CA ILE A 18 -15.65 11.70 0.69
C ILE A 18 -15.42 10.82 1.93
N PHE A 19 -14.71 11.31 2.95
CA PHE A 19 -14.52 10.54 4.18
C PHE A 19 -15.83 10.29 4.93
N VAL A 20 -16.69 11.30 5.04
CA VAL A 20 -18.02 11.15 5.65
C VAL A 20 -18.86 10.15 4.85
N ASP A 21 -18.88 10.27 3.53
CA ASP A 21 -19.59 9.33 2.63
C ASP A 21 -19.08 7.89 2.81
N HIS A 22 -17.77 7.69 2.89
CA HIS A 22 -17.21 6.36 3.14
C HIS A 22 -17.63 5.79 4.50
N GLN A 23 -17.63 6.61 5.56
CA GLN A 23 -18.06 6.19 6.89
C GLN A 23 -19.55 5.87 6.98
N GLN A 24 -20.37 6.48 6.14
CA GLN A 24 -21.82 6.28 6.11
C GLN A 24 -22.26 5.09 5.26
N ASN A 25 -21.53 4.78 4.19
CA ASN A 25 -21.95 3.79 3.19
C ASN A 25 -21.17 2.47 3.24
N TYR A 26 -20.10 2.38 4.04
CA TYR A 26 -19.27 1.18 4.11
C TYR A 26 -19.03 0.75 5.56
N ASP A 27 -19.24 -0.53 5.81
CA ASP A 27 -18.92 -1.15 7.10
C ASP A 27 -17.51 -1.77 7.07
N PRO A 28 -16.73 -1.62 8.16
CA PRO A 28 -15.46 -2.33 8.28
C PRO A 28 -15.69 -3.83 8.45
N VAL A 29 -14.94 -4.62 7.69
CA VAL A 29 -14.93 -6.09 7.82
C VAL A 29 -13.66 -6.53 8.53
N TYR A 30 -13.81 -7.23 9.64
CA TYR A 30 -12.70 -7.80 10.41
C TYR A 30 -12.51 -9.26 10.03
N LEU A 31 -11.36 -9.58 9.43
CA LEU A 31 -10.99 -10.95 9.06
C LEU A 31 -9.89 -11.45 10.00
N HIS A 32 -10.05 -12.69 10.46
CA HIS A 32 -9.05 -13.36 11.28
C HIS A 32 -8.36 -14.48 10.49
N PHE A 33 -7.04 -14.53 10.59
CA PHE A 33 -6.21 -15.59 10.01
C PHE A 33 -5.32 -16.17 11.10
N SER A 34 -5.36 -17.49 11.27
CA SER A 34 -4.48 -18.19 12.20
C SER A 34 -3.05 -18.22 11.66
N GLY A 35 -2.07 -18.41 12.56
CA GLY A 35 -0.67 -18.57 12.15
C GLY A 35 -0.44 -19.71 11.17
N GLN A 36 -1.21 -20.81 11.31
CA GLN A 36 -1.16 -21.94 10.38
C GLN A 36 -1.69 -21.55 8.99
N GLN A 37 -2.82 -20.83 8.92
CA GLN A 37 -3.37 -20.34 7.65
C GLN A 37 -2.38 -19.40 6.95
N LEU A 38 -1.75 -18.50 7.72
CA LEU A 38 -0.75 -17.57 7.19
C LEU A 38 0.50 -18.30 6.66
N ALA A 39 0.99 -19.32 7.36
CA ALA A 39 2.11 -20.14 6.91
C ALA A 39 1.77 -20.94 5.63
N THR A 40 0.55 -21.48 5.54
CA THR A 40 0.06 -22.13 4.33
C THR A 40 -0.01 -21.15 3.15
N LEU A 41 -0.54 -19.95 3.36
CA LEU A 41 -0.59 -18.91 2.33
C LEU A 41 0.80 -18.53 1.83
N GLN A 42 1.76 -18.34 2.73
CA GLN A 42 3.15 -18.03 2.37
C GLN A 42 3.76 -19.15 1.49
N THR A 43 3.54 -20.41 1.90
CA THR A 43 4.01 -21.58 1.13
C THR A 43 3.44 -21.58 -0.29
N LEU A 44 2.12 -21.39 -0.42
CA LEU A 44 1.44 -21.37 -1.73
C LEU A 44 1.83 -20.18 -2.62
N ALA A 45 2.19 -19.04 -2.03
CA ALA A 45 2.55 -17.83 -2.76
C ALA A 45 3.98 -17.85 -3.33
N GLY A 46 4.91 -18.57 -2.69
CA GLY A 46 6.32 -18.62 -3.12
C GLY A 46 7.30 -18.97 -2.01
N GLU A 47 6.84 -19.68 -0.99
CA GLU A 47 7.64 -20.11 0.17
C GLU A 47 8.44 -18.96 0.81
N ASN A 48 9.73 -19.19 1.07
CA ASN A 48 10.62 -18.27 1.80
C ASN A 48 11.00 -17.01 0.99
N SER A 49 10.70 -16.96 -0.31
CA SER A 49 10.97 -15.78 -1.14
C SER A 49 9.94 -14.66 -0.94
N ILE A 50 8.81 -15.00 -0.31
CA ILE A 50 7.65 -14.15 -0.08
C ILE A 50 7.43 -14.01 1.43
N THR A 51 7.02 -12.83 1.91
CA THR A 51 6.65 -12.67 3.31
C THR A 51 5.18 -13.00 3.55
N ILE A 52 4.83 -13.28 4.81
CA ILE A 52 3.43 -13.47 5.23
C ILE A 52 2.55 -12.29 4.80
N GLN A 53 3.04 -11.05 4.90
CA GLN A 53 2.29 -9.87 4.49
C GLN A 53 1.99 -9.88 2.99
N ASP A 54 2.99 -10.13 2.14
CA ASP A 54 2.76 -10.15 0.69
C ASP A 54 1.77 -11.27 0.32
N ALA A 55 1.90 -12.44 0.94
CA ALA A 55 1.03 -13.58 0.69
C ALA A 55 -0.42 -13.32 1.12
N LEU A 56 -0.61 -12.70 2.30
CA LEU A 56 -1.93 -12.31 2.78
C LEU A 56 -2.57 -11.25 1.89
N THR A 57 -1.81 -10.21 1.52
CA THR A 57 -2.28 -9.20 0.58
C THR A 57 -2.68 -9.82 -0.76
N ALA A 58 -1.83 -10.69 -1.32
CA ALA A 58 -2.11 -11.38 -2.56
C ALA A 58 -3.37 -12.25 -2.46
N TYR A 59 -3.58 -12.92 -1.34
CA TYR A 59 -4.78 -13.73 -1.10
C TYR A 59 -6.06 -12.87 -1.08
N ILE A 60 -6.02 -11.70 -0.44
CA ILE A 60 -7.17 -10.79 -0.41
C ILE A 60 -7.48 -10.29 -1.84
N ILE A 61 -6.46 -9.83 -2.57
CA ILE A 61 -6.60 -9.36 -3.96
C ILE A 61 -7.18 -10.47 -4.85
N LEU A 62 -6.59 -11.67 -4.77
CA LEU A 62 -7.06 -12.84 -5.50
C LEU A 62 -8.53 -13.13 -5.19
N THR A 63 -8.90 -13.16 -3.91
CA THR A 63 -10.27 -13.44 -3.48
C THR A 63 -11.25 -12.40 -4.03
N LEU A 64 -10.91 -11.12 -3.95
CA LEU A 64 -11.73 -10.04 -4.48
C LEU A 64 -11.88 -10.15 -6.01
N ASN A 65 -10.79 -10.41 -6.73
CA ASN A 65 -10.81 -10.60 -8.18
C ASN A 65 -11.64 -11.83 -8.59
N THR A 66 -11.49 -12.95 -7.89
CA THR A 66 -12.17 -14.21 -8.21
C THR A 66 -13.65 -14.20 -7.86
N TYR A 67 -14.05 -13.57 -6.75
CA TYR A 67 -15.42 -13.70 -6.23
C TYR A 67 -16.23 -12.41 -6.27
N CYS A 68 -15.60 -11.24 -6.13
CA CYS A 68 -16.31 -9.96 -6.10
C CYS A 68 -16.27 -9.25 -7.46
N TYR A 69 -15.19 -9.39 -8.23
CA TYR A 69 -14.94 -8.68 -9.48
C TYR A 69 -14.79 -9.60 -10.71
N ASN A 70 -15.20 -10.87 -10.60
CA ASN A 70 -15.00 -11.90 -11.63
C ASN A 70 -15.50 -11.50 -13.03
N ASN A 71 -16.59 -10.75 -13.09
CA ASN A 71 -17.21 -10.27 -14.34
C ASN A 71 -17.18 -8.74 -14.47
N ASN A 72 -16.29 -8.07 -13.73
CA ASN A 72 -16.19 -6.62 -13.73
C ASN A 72 -14.73 -6.19 -13.98
N ASP A 73 -14.35 -6.19 -15.25
CA ASP A 73 -13.00 -5.86 -15.70
C ASP A 73 -12.60 -4.42 -15.31
N GLU A 74 -13.56 -3.50 -15.25
CA GLU A 74 -13.34 -2.12 -14.82
C GLU A 74 -12.97 -2.02 -13.33
N ARG A 75 -13.33 -3.03 -12.51
CA ARG A 75 -13.05 -3.06 -11.06
C ARG A 75 -11.97 -4.06 -10.66
N ARG A 76 -11.55 -4.95 -11.57
CA ARG A 76 -10.51 -5.96 -11.31
C ARG A 76 -9.24 -5.29 -10.80
N ILE A 77 -8.72 -5.73 -9.66
CA ILE A 77 -7.52 -5.17 -9.07
C ILE A 77 -6.31 -5.63 -9.90
N LEU A 78 -5.52 -4.68 -10.37
CA LEU A 78 -4.35 -4.90 -11.24
C LEU A 78 -3.03 -4.47 -10.60
N HIS A 79 -3.08 -3.65 -9.55
CA HIS A 79 -1.89 -3.25 -8.81
C HIS A 79 -2.21 -2.90 -7.36
N ALA A 80 -1.19 -2.93 -6.51
CA ALA A 80 -1.30 -2.63 -5.10
C ALA A 80 -0.67 -1.27 -4.77
N ILE A 81 -1.31 -0.51 -3.89
CA ILE A 81 -0.67 0.59 -3.16
C ILE A 81 -0.22 0.03 -1.82
N THR A 82 1.09 -0.03 -1.60
CA THR A 82 1.65 -0.48 -0.32
C THR A 82 2.24 0.70 0.42
N ILE A 83 1.85 0.86 1.69
CA ILE A 83 2.51 1.77 2.62
C ILE A 83 3.75 1.07 3.17
N VAL A 84 4.93 1.63 2.89
CA VAL A 84 6.23 1.05 3.23
C VAL A 84 6.94 1.96 4.23
N ASN A 85 7.45 1.38 5.32
CA ASN A 85 8.40 2.08 6.18
C ASN A 85 9.75 2.22 5.47
N ILE A 86 10.22 3.47 5.36
CA ILE A 86 11.45 3.85 4.67
C ILE A 86 12.58 4.29 5.62
N HIS A 87 12.42 4.15 6.93
CA HIS A 87 13.50 4.36 7.90
C HIS A 87 14.70 3.48 7.57
N GLY A 88 15.90 4.09 7.61
CA GLY A 88 17.17 3.42 7.31
C GLY A 88 17.34 2.98 5.85
N VAL A 89 16.41 3.33 4.95
CA VAL A 89 16.61 3.12 3.50
C VAL A 89 17.57 4.17 2.96
N SER A 90 17.34 5.45 3.27
CA SER A 90 18.29 6.53 2.97
C SER A 90 18.39 7.47 4.16
N ASP A 91 19.61 7.63 4.69
CA ASP A 91 19.90 8.54 5.80
C ASP A 91 19.65 10.02 5.43
N SER A 92 19.63 10.36 4.14
CA SER A 92 19.31 11.72 3.70
C SER A 92 17.81 12.04 3.80
N ILE A 93 16.96 11.01 3.88
CA ILE A 93 15.49 11.14 3.91
C ILE A 93 14.91 10.77 5.27
N ALA A 94 15.27 9.59 5.76
CA ALA A 94 14.71 9.00 6.97
C ALA A 94 15.76 8.13 7.66
N PRO A 95 16.65 8.71 8.48
CA PRO A 95 17.61 7.95 9.28
C PRO A 95 16.91 6.90 10.16
N GLN A 96 17.61 5.80 10.44
CA GLN A 96 17.07 4.67 11.21
C GLN A 96 16.56 5.04 12.62
N GLY A 97 17.12 6.07 13.26
CA GLY A 97 16.74 6.53 14.59
C GLY A 97 15.72 7.68 14.62
N GLN A 98 15.18 8.10 13.48
CA GLN A 98 14.23 9.20 13.43
C GLN A 98 12.90 8.81 14.09
N VAL A 99 12.46 9.60 15.07
CA VAL A 99 11.18 9.39 15.77
C VAL A 99 10.09 10.23 15.08
N SER A 100 9.67 9.80 13.88
CA SER A 100 8.55 10.41 13.16
C SER A 100 7.96 9.48 12.09
N ASN A 101 6.86 9.88 11.45
CA ASN A 101 6.30 9.13 10.34
C ASN A 101 7.23 9.16 9.11
N SER A 102 7.91 8.05 8.83
CA SER A 102 8.68 7.85 7.60
C SER A 102 8.07 6.71 6.79
N LEU A 103 6.87 6.98 6.29
CA LEU A 103 6.10 6.06 5.46
C LEU A 103 6.02 6.60 4.04
N PHE A 104 6.16 5.73 3.06
CA PHE A 104 6.00 6.06 1.66
C PHE A 104 4.92 5.20 1.02
N MET A 105 4.00 5.82 0.28
CA MET A 105 2.97 5.12 -0.49
C MET A 105 3.52 4.78 -1.87
N MET A 106 3.68 3.49 -2.13
CA MET A 106 4.22 2.98 -3.39
C MET A 106 3.14 2.23 -4.16
N LEU A 107 3.01 2.57 -5.45
CA LEU A 107 2.27 1.77 -6.41
C LEU A 107 3.15 0.63 -6.93
N SER A 108 2.65 -0.60 -6.93
CA SER A 108 3.32 -1.73 -7.59
C SER A 108 3.32 -1.58 -9.11
N ASP A 109 4.11 -2.41 -9.78
CA ASP A 109 3.88 -2.72 -11.19
C ASP A 109 2.56 -3.52 -11.36
N ASP A 110 2.05 -3.63 -12.59
CA ASP A 110 0.84 -4.38 -12.90
C ASP A 110 1.03 -5.88 -12.64
N PHE A 111 -0.02 -6.56 -12.18
CA PHE A 111 -0.05 -8.00 -12.05
C PHE A 111 -0.19 -8.64 -13.44
N GLU A 112 0.81 -9.40 -13.87
CA GLU A 112 0.75 -10.14 -15.14
C GLU A 112 -0.39 -11.17 -15.13
N ASP A 113 -0.66 -11.76 -13.96
CA ASP A 113 -1.80 -12.63 -13.72
C ASP A 113 -2.52 -12.22 -12.42
N PRO A 114 -3.61 -11.43 -12.51
CA PRO A 114 -4.37 -10.97 -11.36
C PRO A 114 -5.22 -12.07 -10.69
N TYR A 115 -5.14 -13.32 -11.17
CA TYR A 115 -5.77 -14.51 -10.59
C TYR A 115 -4.75 -15.53 -10.06
N SER A 116 -3.46 -15.20 -10.07
CA SER A 116 -2.41 -16.04 -9.49
C SER A 116 -1.90 -15.45 -8.19
N LEU A 117 -2.08 -16.21 -7.09
CA LEU A 117 -1.56 -15.85 -5.76
C LEU A 117 -0.06 -15.53 -5.81
N SER A 118 0.72 -16.35 -6.51
CA SER A 118 2.17 -16.20 -6.59
C SER A 118 2.58 -15.00 -7.43
N ASN A 119 1.88 -14.73 -8.54
CA ASN A 119 2.16 -13.57 -9.38
C ASN A 119 1.96 -12.27 -8.60
N ILE A 120 0.79 -12.10 -7.98
CA ILE A 120 0.45 -10.92 -7.19
C ILE A 120 1.47 -10.71 -6.06
N ALA A 121 1.75 -11.76 -5.27
CA ALA A 121 2.68 -11.67 -4.14
C ALA A 121 4.10 -11.29 -4.59
N THR A 122 4.57 -11.90 -5.68
CA THR A 122 5.91 -11.65 -6.23
C THR A 122 6.02 -10.23 -6.78
N THR A 123 5.01 -9.71 -7.47
CA THR A 123 5.01 -8.34 -8.00
C THR A 123 5.07 -7.31 -6.87
N ILE A 124 4.29 -7.51 -5.81
CA ILE A 124 4.33 -6.65 -4.61
C ILE A 124 5.73 -6.70 -3.97
N ARG A 125 6.27 -7.90 -3.72
CA ARG A 125 7.59 -8.10 -3.12
C ARG A 125 8.71 -7.44 -3.93
N ARG A 126 8.72 -7.62 -5.26
CA ARG A 126 9.68 -6.98 -6.17
C ARG A 126 9.58 -5.45 -6.08
N SER A 127 8.37 -4.91 -6.05
CA SER A 127 8.15 -3.46 -5.93
C SER A 127 8.71 -2.91 -4.61
N ILE A 128 8.44 -3.57 -3.48
CA ILE A 128 8.96 -3.17 -2.16
C ILE A 128 10.49 -3.23 -2.15
N ILE A 129 11.10 -4.30 -2.67
CA ILE A 129 12.57 -4.43 -2.74
C ILE A 129 13.17 -3.30 -3.57
N LYS A 130 12.57 -3.01 -4.73
CA LYS A 130 13.01 -1.92 -5.62
C LYS A 130 12.93 -0.55 -4.95
N LEU A 131 11.87 -0.28 -4.19
CA LEU A 131 11.74 0.98 -3.44
C LEU A 131 12.79 1.10 -2.32
N ARG A 132 13.27 -0.02 -1.77
CA ARG A 132 14.34 -0.04 -0.76
C ARG A 132 15.74 0.22 -1.33
N ASP A 133 15.87 0.54 -2.61
CA ASP A 133 17.09 1.12 -3.18
C ASP A 133 17.06 2.65 -2.99
N PRO A 134 18.04 3.27 -2.30
CA PRO A 134 18.14 4.72 -2.14
C PRO A 134 18.05 5.48 -3.47
N LYS A 135 18.63 4.93 -4.55
CA LYS A 135 18.63 5.55 -5.88
C LYS A 135 17.24 5.60 -6.52
N VAL A 136 16.32 4.76 -6.05
CA VAL A 136 14.92 4.76 -6.45
C VAL A 136 14.08 5.59 -5.48
N LEU A 137 14.31 5.44 -4.18
CA LEU A 137 13.55 6.15 -3.14
C LEU A 137 13.72 7.66 -3.23
N GLU A 138 14.96 8.14 -3.35
CA GLU A 138 15.25 9.57 -3.24
C GLU A 138 14.54 10.41 -4.31
N PRO A 139 14.63 10.06 -5.61
CA PRO A 139 13.87 10.75 -6.64
C PRO A 139 12.35 10.63 -6.45
N ALA A 140 11.86 9.48 -5.96
CA ALA A 140 10.44 9.26 -5.74
C ALA A 140 9.89 10.18 -4.64
N VAL A 141 10.60 10.28 -3.51
CA VAL A 141 10.26 11.18 -2.40
C VAL A 141 10.31 12.64 -2.85
N ALA A 142 11.36 13.05 -3.55
CA ALA A 142 11.46 14.41 -4.08
C ALA A 142 10.29 14.77 -5.01
N THR A 143 9.86 13.82 -5.85
CA THR A 143 8.73 14.02 -6.75
C THR A 143 7.41 14.17 -5.98
N VAL A 144 7.16 13.30 -5.00
CA VAL A 144 5.95 13.38 -4.17
C VAL A 144 5.94 14.65 -3.31
N ASP A 145 7.07 15.06 -2.73
CA ASP A 145 7.20 16.33 -2.01
C ASP A 145 6.85 17.53 -2.90
N GLY A 146 7.36 17.57 -4.14
CA GLY A 146 7.01 18.59 -5.12
C GLY A 146 5.51 18.65 -5.42
N LEU A 147 4.87 17.49 -5.60
CA LEU A 147 3.41 17.40 -5.79
C LEU A 147 2.64 17.87 -4.55
N MET A 148 3.07 17.46 -3.35
CA MET A 148 2.42 17.86 -2.09
C MET A 148 2.52 19.35 -1.83
N ARG A 149 3.69 19.96 -2.05
CA ARG A 149 3.84 21.43 -1.96
C ARG A 149 2.96 22.15 -2.96
N LYS A 150 2.86 21.66 -4.19
CA LYS A 150 1.97 22.22 -5.21
C LYS A 150 0.51 22.11 -4.80
N ASN A 151 0.09 20.96 -4.28
CA ASN A 151 -1.29 20.74 -3.85
C ASN A 151 -1.65 21.61 -2.64
N ALA A 152 -0.76 21.69 -1.65
CA ALA A 152 -0.93 22.55 -0.48
C ALA A 152 -1.07 24.04 -0.86
N LYS A 153 -0.25 24.54 -1.78
CA LYS A 153 -0.37 25.92 -2.30
C LYS A 153 -1.72 26.21 -2.96
N ASN A 154 -2.39 25.17 -3.46
CA ASN A 154 -3.70 25.27 -4.11
C ASN A 154 -4.86 24.87 -3.18
N ASN A 155 -4.63 24.73 -1.86
CA ASN A 155 -5.62 24.25 -0.89
C ASN A 155 -6.24 22.89 -1.27
N LYS A 156 -5.41 21.99 -1.80
CA LYS A 156 -5.78 20.63 -2.20
C LYS A 156 -5.08 19.57 -1.33
N SER A 157 -5.74 18.44 -1.17
CA SER A 157 -5.23 17.24 -0.52
C SER A 157 -5.32 16.04 -1.48
N PRO A 158 -4.48 14.99 -1.33
CA PRO A 158 -4.59 13.78 -2.13
C PRO A 158 -6.02 13.25 -2.16
N ASN A 159 -6.46 12.79 -3.33
CA ASN A 159 -7.83 12.31 -3.53
C ASN A 159 -8.03 10.99 -2.77
N PRO A 160 -8.92 10.93 -1.76
CA PRO A 160 -9.15 9.72 -0.97
C PRO A 160 -10.13 8.75 -1.65
N ARG A 161 -10.68 9.08 -2.83
CA ARG A 161 -11.61 8.19 -3.55
C ARG A 161 -10.91 6.89 -3.93
N LEU A 162 -11.68 5.81 -3.88
CA LEU A 162 -11.27 4.51 -4.40
C LEU A 162 -10.99 4.66 -5.91
N ILE A 163 -9.74 4.45 -6.30
CA ILE A 163 -9.35 4.41 -7.70
C ILE A 163 -9.62 2.98 -8.19
N PRO A 164 -10.32 2.81 -9.32
CA PRO A 164 -10.52 1.49 -9.91
C PRO A 164 -9.19 0.78 -10.14
N ASN A 165 -9.22 -0.55 -10.06
CA ASN A 165 -8.08 -1.43 -10.27
C ASN A 165 -6.93 -1.33 -9.24
N GLU A 166 -7.06 -0.51 -8.20
CA GLU A 166 -6.04 -0.39 -7.14
C GLU A 166 -6.53 -0.99 -5.82
N PHE A 167 -5.61 -1.60 -5.06
CA PHE A 167 -5.88 -2.04 -3.69
C PHE A 167 -4.82 -1.49 -2.74
N ALA A 168 -5.24 -0.70 -1.75
CA ALA A 168 -4.33 -0.08 -0.79
C ALA A 168 -4.17 -0.93 0.48
N ILE A 169 -2.93 -1.15 0.91
CA ILE A 169 -2.59 -1.89 2.11
C ILE A 169 -1.72 -1.02 3.02
N ASN A 170 -2.16 -0.89 4.27
CA ASN A 170 -1.38 -0.37 5.38
C ASN A 170 -1.19 -1.47 6.43
N SER A 171 0.02 -2.00 6.55
CA SER A 171 0.33 -3.08 7.49
C SER A 171 0.90 -2.53 8.79
N ASN A 172 0.24 -2.84 9.89
CA ASN A 172 0.63 -2.46 11.24
C ASN A 172 1.26 -3.64 12.01
N TYR A 173 1.49 -4.78 11.36
CA TYR A 173 1.92 -6.03 12.01
C TYR A 173 3.35 -5.97 12.57
N ARG A 174 4.22 -5.21 11.91
CA ARG A 174 5.55 -4.87 12.40
C ARG A 174 5.67 -3.36 12.39
N TYR A 175 5.09 -2.71 13.37
CA TYR A 175 5.62 -1.40 13.76
C TYR A 175 7.05 -1.63 14.22
N ASP A 176 7.98 -1.34 13.32
CA ASP A 176 9.43 -1.32 13.53
C ASP A 176 9.88 -0.26 14.57
N TRP A 177 8.92 0.48 15.15
CA TRP A 177 9.09 1.31 16.34
C TRP A 177 8.49 0.72 17.62
N ALA A 178 7.78 -0.42 17.57
CA ALA A 178 7.27 -1.07 18.78
C ALA A 178 8.40 -1.54 19.70
N ASP A 179 9.55 -1.90 19.14
CA ASP A 179 10.78 -2.19 19.90
C ASP A 179 11.47 -0.92 20.43
N LEU A 180 11.01 0.29 20.04
CA LEU A 180 11.57 1.59 20.43
C LEU A 180 10.75 2.30 21.51
N VAL A 181 9.56 1.80 21.85
CA VAL A 181 8.70 2.40 22.86
C VAL A 181 8.09 1.30 23.72
N ASP A 182 8.65 1.12 24.92
CA ASP A 182 7.97 0.38 25.99
C ASP A 182 6.70 1.15 26.36
N PHE A 183 5.54 0.68 25.90
CA PHE A 183 4.27 1.05 26.52
C PHE A 183 4.10 0.17 27.76
N VAL A 184 4.69 0.62 28.86
CA VAL A 184 4.38 0.14 30.21
C VAL A 184 2.99 0.62 30.61
#